data_AF-A0A2P2IDW9-F1
#
_entry.id   AF-A0A2P2IDW9-F1
#
_cell.length_a   1.000
_cell.length_b   1.000
_cell.length_c   1.000
_cell.angle_alpha   90.00
_cell.angle_beta   90.00
_cell.angle_gamma   90.00
#
_symmetry.space_group_name_H-M   'P 1'
#
loop_
_entity.id
_entity.type
_entity.pdbx_description
1 polymer ?
#
loop_
_entity_poly.entity_id
_entity_poly.type
_entity_poly.pdbx_seq_one_letter_code
_entity_poly.pdbx_strand_id
1 'polypeptide(L)'
;LIDRLINRHHHLLAIRICEYLRIKTDRVLVHWACAKIEASQDETDRELAEKLLQKLQEFPGISFKEISLTAFHAHRIQLATMLLEYEPKAADQVPILLGMQETDLALTKAIESRDTDLIYRTLVSMRGNGAAKDFFRMIVDKPLACNLLVAYCKEQDPELLKDFYYFMQWSDAAGEKLIKEAYKCKTLAERMHGLDFG
;
A
#
# COMPACT_ATOMS: atom_id res chain seq x y z
N LEU A 1 30.59 15.54 6.78
CA LEU A 1 31.11 15.25 8.15
C LEU A 1 30.10 14.48 8.98
N ILE A 2 28.86 14.97 9.10
CA ILE A 2 27.76 14.30 9.81
C ILE A 2 27.53 12.86 9.29
N ASP A 3 27.45 12.66 7.98
CA ASP A 3 27.29 11.32 7.38
C ASP A 3 28.42 10.34 7.76
N ARG A 4 29.66 10.84 7.90
CA ARG A 4 30.79 10.00 8.34
C ARG A 4 30.68 9.61 9.82
N LEU A 5 30.09 10.47 10.65
CA LEU A 5 29.84 10.18 12.08
C LEU A 5 28.70 9.19 12.24
N ILE A 6 27.62 9.37 11.46
CA ILE A 6 26.49 8.44 11.40
C ILE A 6 26.97 7.03 11.01
N ASN A 7 27.77 6.92 9.95
CA ASN A 7 28.29 5.63 9.47
C ASN A 7 29.28 4.96 10.45
N ARG A 8 29.80 5.70 11.44
CA ARG A 8 30.65 5.16 12.52
C ARG A 8 29.86 4.94 13.82
N HIS A 9 28.53 4.98 13.76
CA HIS A 9 27.63 4.85 14.91
C HIS A 9 27.79 5.93 15.99
N HIS A 10 28.44 7.06 15.68
CA HIS A 10 28.58 8.19 16.60
C HIS A 10 27.33 9.11 16.58
N HIS A 11 26.15 8.53 16.78
CA HIS A 11 24.85 9.22 16.65
C HIS A 11 24.70 10.40 17.64
N LEU A 12 25.16 10.25 18.89
CA LEU A 12 25.07 11.33 19.89
C LEU A 12 25.91 12.55 19.50
N LEU A 13 27.12 12.33 18.98
CA LEU A 13 27.98 13.41 18.52
C LEU A 13 27.39 14.09 17.28
N ALA A 14 26.84 13.30 16.36
CA ALA A 14 26.14 13.81 15.19
C ALA A 14 24.94 14.69 15.57
N ILE A 15 24.12 14.28 16.55
CA ILE A 15 22.99 15.07 17.05
C ILE A 15 23.50 16.40 17.63
N ARG A 16 24.48 16.39 18.53
CA ARG A 16 25.02 17.62 19.14
C ARG A 16 25.60 18.60 18.10
N ILE A 17 26.24 18.07 17.06
CA ILE A 17 26.73 18.89 15.94
C ILE A 17 25.56 19.46 15.13
N CYS A 18 24.53 18.67 14.85
CA CYS A 18 23.32 19.16 14.17
C CYS A 18 22.61 20.24 14.97
N GLU A 19 22.47 20.08 16.29
CA GLU A 19 21.89 21.07 17.20
C GLU A 19 22.71 22.37 17.21
N TYR A 20 24.04 22.25 17.31
CA TYR A 20 24.94 23.40 17.26
C TYR A 20 24.85 24.15 15.93
N LEU A 21 24.75 23.43 14.82
CA LEU A 21 24.64 24.00 13.47
C LEU A 21 23.19 24.37 13.08
N ARG A 22 22.20 24.11 13.95
CA ARG A 22 20.76 24.28 13.69
C ARG A 22 20.25 23.57 12.42
N ILE A 23 20.76 22.37 12.17
CA ILE A 23 20.35 21.50 11.07
C ILE A 23 19.36 20.46 11.61
N LYS A 24 18.38 20.05 10.78
CA LYS A 24 17.42 19.00 11.14
C LYS A 24 18.13 17.69 11.53
N THR A 25 17.71 17.12 12.65
CA THR A 25 18.28 15.87 13.21
C THR A 25 17.60 14.61 12.67
N ASP A 26 16.50 14.76 11.91
CA ASP A 26 15.65 13.67 11.39
C ASP A 26 16.48 12.54 10.77
N ARG A 27 17.42 12.87 9.89
CA ARG A 27 18.28 11.88 9.21
C ARG A 27 19.18 11.11 10.17
N VAL A 28 19.67 11.75 11.23
CA VAL A 28 20.51 11.09 12.25
C VAL A 28 19.66 10.12 13.07
N LEU A 29 18.42 10.50 13.39
CA LEU A 29 17.49 9.72 14.20
C LEU A 29 16.97 8.50 13.43
N VAL A 30 16.61 8.66 12.15
CA VAL A 30 16.22 7.55 11.27
C VAL A 30 17.35 6.53 11.19
N HIS A 31 18.58 6.97 10.88
CA HIS A 31 19.71 6.05 10.82
C HIS A 31 20.02 5.40 12.18
N TRP A 32 19.87 6.12 13.30
CA TRP A 32 20.01 5.52 14.63
C TRP A 32 18.97 4.41 14.85
N ALA A 33 17.72 4.63 14.45
CA ALA A 33 16.66 3.65 14.58
C ALA A 33 16.91 2.41 13.70
N CYS A 34 17.32 2.60 12.44
CA CYS A 34 17.72 1.51 11.54
C CYS A 34 18.87 0.69 12.13
N ALA A 35 19.94 1.34 12.58
CA ALA A 35 21.08 0.65 13.19
C ALA A 35 20.70 -0.07 14.50
N LYS A 36 19.74 0.48 15.26
CA LYS A 36 19.23 -0.15 16.48
C LYS A 36 18.42 -1.42 16.16
N ILE A 37 17.61 -1.42 15.10
CA ILE A 37 16.87 -2.59 14.64
C ILE A 37 17.83 -3.70 14.20
N GLU A 38 18.87 -3.36 13.45
CA GLU A 38 19.87 -4.32 12.97
C GLU A 38 20.69 -4.93 14.11
N ALA A 39 21.01 -4.13 15.13
CA ALA A 39 21.79 -4.59 16.29
C ALA A 39 20.97 -5.41 17.30
N SER A 40 19.66 -5.21 17.37
CA SER A 40 18.79 -5.79 18.40
C SER A 40 18.08 -7.07 17.94
N GLN A 41 18.83 -8.11 17.60
CA GLN A 41 18.26 -9.40 17.19
C GLN A 41 17.63 -10.21 18.34
N ASP A 42 18.03 -9.96 19.59
CA ASP A 42 17.56 -10.72 20.76
C ASP A 42 16.33 -10.09 21.45
N GLU A 43 15.99 -8.84 21.14
CA GLU A 43 14.86 -8.12 21.76
C GLU A 43 13.54 -8.48 21.06
N THR A 44 12.43 -8.49 21.80
CA THR A 44 11.10 -8.70 21.21
C THR A 44 10.69 -7.51 20.36
N ASP A 45 9.91 -7.74 19.30
CA ASP A 45 9.45 -6.68 18.39
C ASP A 45 8.67 -5.58 19.12
N ARG A 46 7.87 -5.97 20.13
CA ARG A 46 7.06 -5.03 20.91
C ARG A 46 7.92 -4.11 21.78
N GLU A 47 8.87 -4.67 22.52
CA GLU A 47 9.78 -3.89 23.38
C GLU A 47 10.66 -2.96 22.54
N LEU A 48 11.12 -3.44 21.37
CA LEU A 48 11.92 -2.64 20.45
C LEU A 48 11.10 -1.49 19.85
N ALA A 49 9.86 -1.74 19.45
CA ALA A 49 8.94 -0.70 18.98
C ALA A 49 8.71 0.37 20.06
N GLU A 50 8.41 -0.03 21.29
CA GLU A 50 8.19 0.89 22.41
C GLU A 50 9.43 1.77 22.67
N LYS A 51 10.63 1.19 22.68
CA LYS A 51 11.89 1.95 22.86
C LYS A 51 12.16 2.93 21.71
N LEU A 52 11.90 2.52 20.47
CA LEU A 52 12.06 3.39 19.31
C LEU A 52 11.07 4.55 19.37
N LEU A 53 9.79 4.26 19.61
CA LEU A 53 8.73 5.25 19.69
C LEU A 53 8.93 6.22 20.85
N GLN A 54 9.35 5.73 22.02
CA GLN A 54 9.62 6.57 23.20
C GLN A 54 10.67 7.64 22.92
N LYS A 55 11.67 7.34 22.07
CA LYS A 55 12.72 8.28 21.71
C LYS A 55 12.35 9.15 20.51
N LEU A 56 11.66 8.59 19.51
CA LEU A 56 11.30 9.31 18.29
C LEU A 56 10.14 10.30 18.51
N GLN A 57 9.24 10.04 19.46
CA GLN A 57 8.14 10.95 19.80
C GLN A 57 8.60 12.34 20.29
N GLU A 58 9.83 12.43 20.83
CA GLU A 58 10.41 13.71 21.27
C GLU A 58 10.71 14.65 20.09
N PHE A 59 10.72 14.12 18.86
CA PHE A 59 11.12 14.81 17.65
C PHE A 59 10.01 14.75 16.58
N PRO A 60 9.13 15.76 16.51
CA PRO A 60 8.03 15.77 15.56
C PRO A 60 8.52 15.91 14.11
N GLY A 61 7.90 15.18 13.19
CA GLY A 61 8.16 15.28 11.74
C GLY A 61 9.12 14.23 11.17
N ILE A 62 9.54 13.25 11.97
CA ILE A 62 10.31 12.10 11.50
C ILE A 62 9.42 11.20 10.64
N SER A 63 9.94 10.77 9.49
CA SER A 63 9.30 9.72 8.67
C SER A 63 9.73 8.35 9.18
N PHE A 64 8.74 7.49 9.42
CA PHE A 64 8.90 6.11 9.83
C PHE A 64 9.10 5.16 8.64
N LYS A 65 8.86 5.63 7.41
CA LYS A 65 9.03 4.86 6.17
C LYS A 65 10.33 4.05 6.11
N GLU A 66 11.48 4.71 6.26
CA GLU A 66 12.80 4.05 6.17
C GLU A 66 13.01 3.07 7.33
N ILE A 67 12.52 3.41 8.53
CA ILE A 67 12.65 2.59 9.74
C ILE A 67 11.83 1.28 9.57
N SER A 68 10.59 1.40 9.09
CA SER A 68 9.72 0.25 8.81
C SER A 68 10.28 -0.64 7.70
N LEU A 69 10.88 -0.04 6.64
CA LEU A 69 11.56 -0.81 5.59
C LEU A 69 12.76 -1.58 6.15
N THR A 70 13.58 -0.97 7.00
CA THR A 70 14.69 -1.68 7.66
C THR A 70 14.18 -2.84 8.51
N ALA A 71 13.10 -2.64 9.29
CA ALA A 71 12.48 -3.73 10.05
C ALA A 71 11.98 -4.86 9.15
N PHE A 72 11.37 -4.53 8.01
CA PHE A 72 10.91 -5.51 7.03
C PHE A 72 12.09 -6.29 6.41
N HIS A 73 13.17 -5.61 6.03
CA HIS A 73 14.39 -6.25 5.52
C HIS A 73 15.11 -7.11 6.57
N ALA A 74 14.96 -6.79 7.85
CA ALA A 74 15.41 -7.62 8.97
C ALA A 74 14.47 -8.80 9.27
N HIS A 75 13.48 -9.07 8.42
CA HIS A 75 12.45 -10.10 8.58
C HIS A 75 11.56 -9.95 9.83
N ARG A 76 11.49 -8.75 10.41
CA ARG A 76 10.65 -8.41 11.56
C ARG A 76 9.35 -7.75 11.10
N ILE A 77 8.46 -8.55 10.51
CA ILE A 77 7.21 -8.05 9.89
C ILE A 77 6.31 -7.37 10.94
N GLN A 78 6.21 -7.92 12.15
CA GLN A 78 5.38 -7.32 13.22
C GLN A 78 5.93 -5.96 13.67
N LEU A 79 7.26 -5.85 13.82
CA LEU A 79 7.88 -4.55 14.09
C LEU A 79 7.63 -3.54 12.95
N ALA A 80 7.78 -4.00 11.70
CA ALA A 80 7.59 -3.15 10.53
C ALA A 80 6.16 -2.57 10.46
N THR A 81 5.14 -3.41 10.70
CA THR A 81 3.74 -2.97 10.72
C THR A 81 3.46 -2.01 11.87
N MET A 82 3.92 -2.31 13.09
CA MET A 82 3.76 -1.43 14.26
C MET A 82 4.37 -0.04 14.03
N LEU A 83 5.57 0.03 13.46
CA LEU A 83 6.23 1.30 13.18
C LEU A 83 5.56 2.07 12.04
N LEU A 84 5.00 1.36 11.05
CA LEU A 84 4.40 1.96 9.87
C LEU A 84 3.10 2.69 10.19
N GLU A 85 2.37 2.29 11.22
CA GLU A 85 1.18 2.98 11.73
C GLU A 85 1.45 4.45 12.10
N TYR A 86 2.70 4.79 12.44
CA TYR A 86 3.12 6.14 12.80
C TYR A 86 3.56 7.00 11.60
N GLU A 87 3.62 6.43 10.38
CA GLU A 87 3.87 7.21 9.17
C GLU A 87 2.60 7.96 8.75
N PRO A 88 2.58 9.31 8.76
CA PRO A 88 1.35 10.06 8.45
C PRO A 88 0.93 9.97 6.97
N LYS A 89 1.86 9.64 6.06
CA LYS A 89 1.62 9.63 4.62
C LYS A 89 1.18 8.25 4.14
N ALA A 90 -0.10 8.12 3.79
CA ALA A 90 -0.63 6.89 3.20
C ALA A 90 0.12 6.44 1.93
N ALA A 91 0.58 7.39 1.09
CA ALA A 91 1.37 7.09 -0.10
C ALA A 91 2.72 6.41 0.19
N ASP A 92 3.26 6.60 1.39
CA ASP A 92 4.47 5.92 1.86
C ASP A 92 4.15 4.61 2.60
N GLN A 93 2.98 4.52 3.26
CA GLN A 93 2.51 3.31 3.93
C GLN A 93 2.11 2.20 2.96
N VAL A 94 1.25 2.51 1.99
CA VAL A 94 0.58 1.54 1.12
C VAL A 94 1.57 0.65 0.35
N PRO A 95 2.63 1.18 -0.29
CA PRO A 95 3.62 0.34 -0.98
C PRO A 95 4.34 -0.65 -0.05
N ILE A 96 4.61 -0.24 1.19
CA ILE A 96 5.28 -1.09 2.18
C ILE A 96 4.33 -2.20 2.64
N LEU A 97 3.06 -1.87 2.94
CA LEU A 97 2.03 -2.86 3.27
C LEU A 97 1.85 -3.90 2.16
N LEU A 98 1.81 -3.46 0.90
CA LEU A 98 1.77 -4.38 -0.25
C LEU A 98 2.99 -5.30 -0.31
N GLY A 99 4.20 -4.78 -0.04
CA GLY A 99 5.42 -5.58 0.05
C GLY A 99 5.39 -6.61 1.18
N MET A 100 4.73 -6.30 2.29
CA MET A 100 4.50 -7.21 3.43
C MET A 100 3.37 -8.23 3.19
N GLN A 101 2.74 -8.22 2.01
CA GLN A 101 1.54 -9.02 1.67
C GLN A 101 0.28 -8.66 2.47
N GLU A 102 0.29 -7.54 3.19
CA GLU A 102 -0.85 -6.99 3.95
C GLU A 102 -1.79 -6.20 3.01
N THR A 103 -2.31 -6.89 1.99
CA THR A 103 -3.06 -6.29 0.87
C THR A 103 -4.39 -5.67 1.29
N ASP A 104 -5.13 -6.30 2.19
CA ASP A 104 -6.41 -5.77 2.69
C ASP A 104 -6.22 -4.46 3.48
N LEU A 105 -5.21 -4.43 4.34
CA LEU A 105 -4.82 -3.25 5.10
C LEU A 105 -4.30 -2.14 4.17
N ALA A 106 -3.49 -2.50 3.17
CA ALA A 106 -3.01 -1.56 2.16
C ALA A 106 -4.17 -0.87 1.41
N LEU A 107 -5.16 -1.65 0.97
CA LEU A 107 -6.34 -1.12 0.29
C LEU A 107 -7.17 -0.22 1.22
N THR A 108 -7.35 -0.62 2.48
CA THR A 108 -8.06 0.18 3.48
C THR A 108 -7.37 1.52 3.71
N LYS A 109 -6.04 1.52 3.87
CA LYS A 109 -5.24 2.76 4.02
C LYS A 109 -5.29 3.64 2.77
N ALA A 110 -5.27 3.04 1.58
CA ALA A 110 -5.45 3.78 0.34
C ALA A 110 -6.83 4.46 0.27
N ILE A 111 -7.90 3.77 0.66
CA ILE A 111 -9.26 4.34 0.71
C ILE A 111 -9.36 5.47 1.74
N GLU A 112 -8.79 5.29 2.93
CA GLU A 112 -8.75 6.31 3.98
C GLU A 112 -8.04 7.58 3.51
N SER A 113 -7.03 7.47 2.65
CA SER A 113 -6.31 8.60 2.08
C SER A 113 -7.16 9.48 1.15
N ARG A 114 -8.25 8.94 0.60
CA ARG A 114 -9.11 9.55 -0.43
C ARG A 114 -8.37 9.96 -1.72
N ASP A 115 -7.13 9.52 -1.89
CA ASP A 115 -6.37 9.69 -3.11
C ASP A 115 -6.78 8.60 -4.11
N THR A 116 -7.57 8.97 -5.12
CA THR A 116 -8.05 8.04 -6.15
C THR A 116 -6.90 7.40 -6.92
N ASP A 117 -5.81 8.13 -7.16
CA ASP A 117 -4.63 7.59 -7.86
C ASP A 117 -3.90 6.56 -7.00
N LEU A 118 -3.79 6.79 -5.69
CA LEU A 118 -3.26 5.78 -4.77
C LEU A 118 -4.13 4.53 -4.72
N ILE A 119 -5.46 4.68 -4.69
CA ILE A 119 -6.39 3.55 -4.73
C ILE A 119 -6.23 2.77 -6.04
N TYR A 120 -6.18 3.45 -7.18
CA TYR A 120 -5.98 2.80 -8.48
C TYR A 120 -4.68 2.01 -8.54
N ARG A 121 -3.56 2.62 -8.12
CA ARG A 121 -2.26 1.93 -8.07
C ARG A 121 -2.30 0.69 -7.18
N THR A 122 -3.00 0.78 -6.05
CA THR A 122 -3.19 -0.36 -5.12
C THR A 122 -3.99 -1.48 -5.78
N LEU A 123 -5.13 -1.16 -6.41
CA LEU A 123 -5.97 -2.14 -7.12
C LEU A 123 -5.21 -2.86 -8.25
N VAL A 124 -4.44 -2.12 -9.04
CA VAL A 124 -3.61 -2.70 -10.11
C VAL A 124 -2.53 -3.62 -9.54
N SER A 125 -1.87 -3.21 -8.44
CA SER A 125 -0.87 -4.05 -7.78
C SER A 125 -1.46 -5.32 -7.19
N MET A 126 -2.65 -5.26 -6.59
CA MET A 126 -3.34 -6.42 -6.03
C MET A 126 -3.74 -7.42 -7.12
N ARG A 127 -4.22 -6.93 -8.28
CA ARG A 127 -4.52 -7.79 -9.43
C ARG A 127 -3.31 -8.62 -9.88
N GLY A 128 -2.12 -8.02 -9.88
CA GLY A 128 -0.89 -8.70 -10.32
C GLY A 128 -0.40 -9.79 -9.36
N ASN A 129 -0.82 -9.77 -8.09
CA ASN A 129 -0.23 -10.56 -7.00
C ASN A 129 -1.11 -11.71 -6.47
N GLY A 130 -2.13 -12.16 -7.20
CA GLY A 130 -2.98 -13.26 -6.73
C GLY A 130 -4.03 -13.75 -7.73
N ALA A 131 -4.87 -14.68 -7.27
CA ALA A 131 -6.01 -15.15 -8.06
C ALA A 131 -7.11 -14.08 -8.11
N ALA A 132 -7.73 -13.90 -9.28
CA ALA A 132 -8.78 -12.88 -9.49
C ALA A 132 -9.95 -12.98 -8.49
N LYS A 133 -10.29 -14.20 -8.03
CA LYS A 133 -11.35 -14.40 -7.03
C LYS A 133 -11.02 -13.83 -5.66
N ASP A 134 -9.77 -13.95 -5.20
CA ASP A 134 -9.35 -13.40 -3.91
C ASP A 134 -9.33 -11.87 -3.97
N PHE A 135 -8.84 -11.33 -5.09
CA PHE A 135 -8.91 -9.90 -5.39
C PHE A 135 -10.34 -9.36 -5.33
N PHE A 136 -11.30 -10.01 -6.00
CA PHE A 136 -12.70 -9.58 -5.97
C PHE A 136 -13.28 -9.65 -4.56
N ARG A 137 -13.05 -10.74 -3.84
CA ARG A 137 -13.53 -10.92 -2.46
C ARG A 137 -13.05 -9.81 -1.52
N MET A 138 -11.80 -9.35 -1.64
CA MET A 138 -11.26 -8.25 -0.83
C MET A 138 -11.89 -6.88 -1.13
N ILE A 139 -12.42 -6.72 -2.35
CA ILE A 139 -12.96 -5.45 -2.85
C ILE A 139 -14.46 -5.34 -2.59
N VAL A 140 -15.22 -6.44 -2.60
CA VAL A 140 -16.69 -6.44 -2.47
C VAL A 140 -17.18 -5.63 -1.27
N ASP A 141 -16.50 -5.75 -0.13
CA ASP A 141 -16.89 -5.06 1.11
C ASP A 141 -16.50 -3.56 1.12
N LYS A 142 -15.86 -3.06 0.06
CA LYS A 142 -15.29 -1.71 -0.05
C LYS A 142 -15.91 -0.97 -1.24
N PRO A 143 -17.06 -0.28 -1.08
CA PRO A 143 -17.84 0.26 -2.20
C PRO A 143 -17.07 1.30 -3.05
N LEU A 144 -16.19 2.10 -2.44
CA LEU A 144 -15.36 3.04 -3.18
C LEU A 144 -14.38 2.31 -4.11
N ALA A 145 -13.74 1.25 -3.63
CA ALA A 145 -12.84 0.43 -4.43
C ALA A 145 -13.60 -0.29 -5.55
N CYS A 146 -14.80 -0.81 -5.27
CA CYS A 146 -15.69 -1.39 -6.31
C CYS A 146 -15.98 -0.38 -7.42
N ASN A 147 -16.41 0.83 -7.06
CA ASN A 147 -16.78 1.85 -8.04
C ASN A 147 -15.58 2.28 -8.90
N LEU A 148 -14.41 2.46 -8.26
CA LEU A 148 -13.18 2.79 -8.97
C LEU A 148 -12.74 1.65 -9.89
N LEU A 149 -12.78 0.40 -9.43
CA LEU A 149 -12.47 -0.77 -10.26
C LEU A 149 -13.39 -0.83 -11.49
N VAL A 150 -14.70 -0.66 -11.31
CA VAL A 150 -15.67 -0.65 -12.41
C VAL A 150 -15.37 0.47 -13.39
N ALA A 151 -15.05 1.68 -12.92
CA ALA A 151 -14.68 2.81 -13.78
C ALA A 151 -13.42 2.51 -14.59
N TYR A 152 -12.38 1.96 -13.96
CA TYR A 152 -11.13 1.59 -14.62
C TYR A 152 -11.33 0.50 -15.68
N CYS A 153 -12.03 -0.59 -15.33
CA CYS A 153 -12.22 -1.71 -16.24
C CYS A 153 -13.12 -1.37 -17.44
N LYS A 154 -14.02 -0.38 -17.31
CA LYS A 154 -14.82 0.12 -18.45
C LYS A 154 -13.95 0.68 -19.58
N GLU A 155 -12.82 1.29 -19.24
CA GLU A 155 -11.92 1.92 -20.20
C GLU A 155 -10.77 1.00 -20.63
N GLN A 156 -10.20 0.25 -19.68
CA GLN A 156 -8.92 -0.46 -19.88
C GLN A 156 -9.05 -1.98 -19.98
N ASP A 157 -10.03 -2.59 -19.33
CA ASP A 157 -10.10 -4.06 -19.21
C ASP A 157 -11.56 -4.57 -19.17
N PRO A 158 -12.21 -4.68 -20.33
CA PRO A 158 -13.61 -5.09 -20.40
C PRO A 158 -13.83 -6.55 -20.02
N GLU A 159 -12.83 -7.42 -20.17
CA GLU A 159 -12.93 -8.84 -19.78
C GLU A 159 -12.98 -8.97 -18.25
N LEU A 160 -12.07 -8.30 -17.54
CA LEU A 160 -12.08 -8.27 -16.08
C LEU A 160 -13.39 -7.71 -15.52
N LEU A 161 -13.98 -6.72 -16.20
CA LEU A 161 -15.29 -6.19 -15.80
C LEU A 161 -16.40 -7.25 -15.89
N LYS A 162 -16.37 -8.12 -16.91
CA LYS A 162 -17.36 -9.18 -17.09
C LYS A 162 -17.24 -10.20 -15.97
N ASP A 163 -16.02 -10.63 -15.66
CA ASP A 163 -15.73 -11.56 -14.56
C ASP A 163 -16.17 -10.98 -13.22
N PHE A 164 -15.94 -9.68 -13.01
CA PHE A 164 -16.38 -8.99 -11.80
C PHE A 164 -17.91 -8.92 -11.69
N TYR A 165 -18.63 -8.57 -12.76
CA TYR A 165 -20.10 -8.58 -12.73
C TYR A 165 -20.69 -9.97 -12.51
N TYR A 166 -20.07 -11.01 -13.09
CA TYR A 166 -20.46 -12.38 -12.83
C TYR A 166 -20.25 -12.76 -11.36
N PHE A 167 -19.09 -12.39 -10.80
CA PHE A 167 -18.79 -12.61 -9.38
C PHE A 167 -19.80 -11.92 -8.46
N MET A 168 -20.18 -10.69 -8.78
CA MET A 168 -21.14 -9.90 -8.01
C MET A 168 -22.61 -10.31 -8.22
N GLN A 169 -22.88 -11.24 -9.16
CA GLN A 169 -24.23 -11.60 -9.61
C GLN A 169 -25.03 -10.38 -10.11
N TRP A 170 -24.36 -9.35 -10.63
CA TRP A 170 -25.00 -8.16 -11.18
C TRP A 170 -25.44 -8.42 -12.63
N SER A 171 -26.45 -9.27 -12.79
CA SER A 171 -27.00 -9.69 -14.08
C SER A 171 -27.47 -8.51 -14.93
N ASP A 172 -28.04 -7.48 -14.32
CA ASP A 172 -28.63 -6.35 -15.05
C ASP A 172 -27.54 -5.46 -15.66
N ALA A 173 -26.47 -5.17 -14.90
CA ALA A 173 -25.33 -4.39 -15.38
C ALA A 173 -24.51 -5.16 -16.42
N ALA A 174 -24.38 -6.48 -16.26
CA ALA A 174 -23.79 -7.35 -17.27
C ALA A 174 -24.62 -7.38 -18.57
N GLY A 175 -25.94 -7.49 -18.43
CA GLY A 175 -26.88 -7.47 -19.55
C GLY A 175 -26.84 -6.14 -20.31
N GLU A 176 -26.87 -5.00 -19.62
CA GLU A 176 -26.78 -3.68 -20.26
C GLU A 176 -25.48 -3.51 -21.06
N LYS A 177 -24.35 -4.02 -20.52
CA LYS A 177 -23.06 -3.98 -21.22
C LYS A 177 -23.08 -4.83 -22.48
N LEU A 178 -23.57 -6.07 -22.40
CA LEU A 178 -23.67 -6.97 -23.55
C LEU A 178 -24.58 -6.41 -24.64
N ILE A 179 -25.70 -5.78 -24.26
CA ILE A 179 -26.55 -5.05 -25.18
C ILE A 179 -25.74 -3.94 -25.86
N LYS A 180 -25.04 -3.09 -25.10
CA LYS A 180 -24.20 -2.02 -25.68
C LYS A 180 -23.12 -2.56 -26.64
N GLU A 181 -22.53 -3.71 -26.37
CA GLU A 181 -21.55 -4.36 -27.25
C GLU A 181 -22.20 -4.95 -28.50
N ALA A 182 -23.30 -5.68 -28.37
CA ALA A 182 -24.05 -6.25 -29.47
C ALA A 182 -24.54 -5.17 -30.46
N TYR A 183 -24.93 -3.99 -29.97
CA TYR A 183 -25.34 -2.88 -30.83
C TYR A 183 -24.18 -2.22 -31.60
N LYS A 184 -22.92 -2.49 -31.27
CA LYS A 184 -21.75 -2.07 -32.07
C LYS A 184 -21.54 -2.97 -33.29
N CYS A 185 -22.06 -4.20 -33.28
CA CYS A 185 -21.95 -5.12 -34.41
C CYS A 185 -22.87 -4.69 -35.57
N LYS A 186 -22.40 -4.88 -36.80
CA LYS A 186 -23.07 -4.38 -38.01
C LYS A 186 -24.19 -5.28 -38.49
N THR A 187 -24.07 -6.60 -38.26
CA THR A 187 -25.06 -7.58 -38.73
C THR A 187 -25.86 -8.15 -37.57
N LEU A 188 -27.16 -8.43 -37.82
CA LEU A 188 -28.08 -8.97 -36.82
C LEU A 188 -27.59 -10.31 -36.23
N ALA A 189 -26.98 -11.16 -37.06
CA ALA A 189 -26.41 -12.44 -36.64
C ALA A 189 -25.26 -12.28 -35.64
N GLU A 190 -24.37 -11.31 -35.86
CA GLU A 190 -23.30 -10.97 -34.90
C GLU A 190 -23.85 -10.35 -33.62
N ARG A 191 -24.96 -9.59 -33.69
CA ARG A 191 -25.62 -9.06 -32.48
C ARG A 191 -26.20 -10.17 -31.63
N MET A 192 -26.85 -11.14 -32.26
CA MET A 192 -27.42 -12.31 -31.57
C MET A 192 -26.32 -13.18 -30.97
N HIS A 193 -25.23 -13.43 -31.71
CA HIS A 193 -24.08 -14.17 -31.17
C HIS A 193 -23.36 -13.42 -30.04
N GLY A 194 -23.32 -12.08 -30.07
CA GLY A 194 -22.79 -11.27 -28.97
C GLY A 194 -23.69 -11.25 -27.72
N LEU A 195 -24.96 -11.61 -27.88
CA LEU A 195 -25.94 -11.79 -26.79
C LEU A 195 -26.01 -13.24 -26.31
N ASP A 196 -25.56 -14.20 -27.12
CA ASP A 196 -25.53 -15.61 -26.77
C ASP A 196 -24.37 -15.90 -25.80
N PHE A 197 -24.77 -16.24 -24.58
CA PHE A 197 -23.90 -16.76 -23.54
C PHE A 197 -23.51 -18.19 -23.87
N GLY A 198 -22.26 -18.40 -24.31
CA GLY A 198 -21.58 -19.71 -24.25
C GLY A 198 -21.02 -19.96 -22.86
#